data_AF-A0A9B0TRV2-F1
#
_entry.id   AF-A0A9B0TRV2-F1
#
_cell.length_a   1.000
_cell.length_b   1.000
_cell.length_c   1.000
_cell.angle_alpha   90.00
_cell.angle_beta   90.00
_cell.angle_gamma   90.00
#
_symmetry.space_group_name_H-M   'P 1'
#
loop_
_entity.id
_entity.type
_entity.pdbx_description
1 polymer ?
#
loop_
_entity_poly.entity_id
_entity_poly.type
_entity_poly.pdbx_seq_one_letter_code
_entity_poly.pdbx_strand_id
1 'polypeptide(L)'
;MARAVRVLVDMDGVLADFEGALLRGFRRRFPAEPHVPLEERRGFLAREQYRGLRPDLADKVASVYETPGFFLDLEPIPGALEAMQEMKDMKDTEVFICTSPILKYQHCVVEKYHWVEKYLGSEFVERIILTRDKTVVLGDLLIDDKDTIQGQEDTPSWEHILFTCCHNRHLTLPPTKRRLLSWSDGWRQIIDSKREGLGLLPKYAKGPRQWTVAEGQEDRPGGSPSSME
;
A
#
# COMPACT_ATOMS: atom_id res chain seq x y z
N MET A 1 -0.99 -8.01 30.14
CA MET A 1 -1.09 -8.71 28.85
C MET A 1 -0.13 -8.04 27.87
N ALA A 2 0.48 -8.79 26.96
CA ALA A 2 1.27 -8.22 25.86
C ALA A 2 0.39 -7.26 25.04
N ARG A 3 0.93 -6.09 24.64
CA ARG A 3 0.19 -5.16 23.77
C ARG A 3 0.15 -5.73 22.36
N ALA A 4 -1.02 -5.83 21.73
CA ALA A 4 -1.14 -6.26 20.34
C ALA A 4 -0.47 -5.26 19.38
N VAL A 5 0.11 -5.76 18.29
CA VAL A 5 0.61 -4.92 17.19
C VAL A 5 -0.59 -4.44 16.37
N ARG A 6 -0.77 -3.12 16.25
CA ARG A 6 -1.89 -2.53 15.51
C ARG A 6 -1.47 -2.11 14.11
N VAL A 7 -2.10 -2.73 13.11
CA VAL A 7 -1.85 -2.49 11.69
C VAL A 7 -3.02 -1.70 11.12
N LEU A 8 -2.72 -0.52 10.60
CA LEU A 8 -3.64 0.28 9.78
C LEU A 8 -3.39 -0.09 8.31
N VAL A 9 -4.45 -0.47 7.60
CA VAL A 9 -4.37 -0.86 6.19
C VAL A 9 -5.22 0.10 5.38
N ASP A 10 -4.62 0.78 4.41
CA ASP A 10 -5.38 1.63 3.49
C ASP A 10 -6.29 0.79 2.57
N MET A 11 -7.24 1.44 1.92
CA MET A 11 -8.20 0.78 1.05
C MET A 11 -7.85 0.95 -0.43
N ASP A 12 -7.80 2.18 -0.94
CA ASP A 12 -7.64 2.44 -2.38
C ASP A 12 -6.17 2.22 -2.77
N GLY A 13 -5.89 1.35 -3.74
CA GLY A 13 -4.52 1.02 -4.14
C GLY A 13 -3.81 -0.02 -3.26
N VAL A 14 -4.46 -0.47 -2.18
CA VAL A 14 -3.93 -1.49 -1.24
C VAL A 14 -4.87 -2.69 -1.11
N LEU A 15 -6.16 -2.44 -0.85
CA LEU A 15 -7.19 -3.48 -0.81
C LEU A 15 -8.05 -3.50 -2.08
N ALA A 16 -8.32 -2.32 -2.66
CA ALA A 16 -9.22 -2.11 -3.78
C ALA A 16 -8.49 -1.43 -4.96
N ASP A 17 -8.63 -1.96 -6.18
CA ASP A 17 -7.96 -1.47 -7.40
C ASP A 17 -8.60 -0.19 -7.94
N PHE A 18 -8.31 0.94 -7.29
CA PHE A 18 -8.78 2.26 -7.69
C PHE A 18 -8.26 2.67 -9.07
N GLU A 19 -6.97 2.48 -9.35
CA GLU A 19 -6.32 2.97 -10.58
C GLU A 19 -6.78 2.18 -11.81
N GLY A 20 -6.90 0.85 -11.71
CA GLY A 20 -7.44 0.03 -12.79
C GLY A 20 -8.90 0.36 -13.09
N ALA A 21 -9.74 0.51 -12.06
CA ALA A 21 -11.14 0.91 -12.23
C ALA A 21 -11.27 2.32 -12.82
N LEU A 22 -10.44 3.27 -12.39
CA LEU A 22 -10.42 4.63 -12.92
C LEU A 22 -10.10 4.63 -14.41
N LEU A 23 -9.06 3.91 -14.83
CA LEU A 23 -8.67 3.82 -16.23
C LEU A 23 -9.76 3.15 -17.08
N ARG A 24 -10.32 2.03 -16.62
CA ARG A 24 -11.42 1.33 -17.32
C ARG A 24 -12.65 2.23 -17.46
N GLY A 25 -13.04 2.89 -16.37
CA GLY A 25 -14.17 3.82 -16.35
C GLY A 25 -13.97 5.03 -17.26
N PHE A 26 -12.76 5.61 -17.25
CA PHE A 26 -12.39 6.73 -18.11
C PHE A 26 -12.45 6.35 -19.59
N ARG A 27 -11.80 5.24 -19.99
CA ARG A 27 -11.82 4.76 -21.39
C ARG A 27 -13.23 4.43 -21.88
N ARG A 28 -14.09 3.90 -21.01
CA ARG A 28 -15.49 3.61 -21.33
C ARG A 28 -16.32 4.87 -21.54
N ARG A 29 -16.16 5.87 -20.66
CA ARG A 29 -16.96 7.12 -20.68
C ARG A 29 -16.45 8.12 -21.71
N PHE A 30 -15.15 8.12 -22.00
CA PHE A 30 -14.48 9.09 -22.86
C PHE A 30 -13.56 8.38 -23.87
N PRO A 31 -14.11 7.55 -24.79
CA PRO A 31 -13.31 6.66 -25.65
C PRO A 31 -12.42 7.39 -26.66
N ALA A 32 -12.75 8.63 -27.02
CA ALA A 32 -11.97 9.46 -27.93
C ALA A 32 -10.87 10.28 -27.22
N GLU A 33 -10.85 10.29 -25.89
CA GLU A 33 -9.90 11.09 -25.14
C GLU A 33 -8.57 10.38 -24.93
N PRO A 34 -7.45 11.14 -24.92
CA PRO A 34 -6.18 10.55 -24.54
C PRO A 34 -6.26 10.15 -23.05
N HIS A 35 -5.61 9.05 -22.72
CA HIS A 35 -5.58 8.49 -21.37
C HIS A 35 -4.14 8.16 -20.98
N VAL A 36 -3.93 7.95 -19.68
CA VAL A 36 -2.62 7.57 -19.13
C VAL A 36 -2.65 6.07 -18.84
N PRO A 37 -1.85 5.24 -19.54
CA PRO A 37 -1.64 3.83 -19.18
C PRO A 37 -1.14 3.67 -17.74
N LEU A 38 -1.45 2.55 -17.08
CA LEU A 38 -1.06 2.34 -15.68
C LEU A 38 0.46 2.38 -15.49
N GLU A 39 1.22 1.87 -16.46
CA GLU A 39 2.68 1.85 -16.46
C GLU A 39 3.28 3.26 -16.53
N GLU A 40 2.52 4.22 -17.07
CA GLU A 40 2.89 5.63 -17.22
C GLU A 40 2.34 6.51 -16.09
N ARG A 41 1.57 5.94 -15.14
CA ARG A 41 1.08 6.70 -13.97
C ARG A 41 2.24 7.22 -13.13
N ARG A 42 2.21 8.51 -12.81
CA ARG A 42 3.17 9.20 -11.93
C ARG A 42 2.43 10.14 -11.00
N GLY A 43 2.87 10.20 -9.74
CA GLY A 43 2.26 11.03 -8.70
C GLY A 43 0.89 10.49 -8.23
N PHE A 44 0.61 10.68 -6.95
CA PHE A 44 -0.55 10.10 -6.28
C PHE A 44 -1.90 10.55 -6.89
N LEU A 45 -2.04 11.84 -7.22
CA LEU A 45 -3.30 12.38 -7.73
C LEU A 45 -3.41 12.21 -9.25
N ALA A 46 -4.10 11.17 -9.71
CA ALA A 46 -4.39 10.95 -11.13
C ALA A 46 -4.98 12.20 -11.81
N ARG A 47 -5.87 12.93 -11.12
CA ARG A 47 -6.47 14.19 -11.60
C ARG A 47 -5.42 15.21 -12.08
N GLU A 48 -4.30 15.31 -11.38
CA GLU A 48 -3.23 16.26 -11.69
C GLU A 48 -2.43 15.82 -12.92
N GLN A 49 -2.16 14.52 -13.08
CA GLN A 49 -1.51 14.01 -14.30
C GLN A 49 -2.41 14.18 -15.53
N TYR A 50 -3.72 13.91 -15.42
CA TYR A 50 -4.67 14.15 -16.50
C TYR A 50 -4.78 15.65 -16.84
N ARG A 51 -4.74 16.55 -15.85
CA ARG A 51 -4.66 18.00 -16.08
C ARG A 51 -3.43 18.37 -16.90
N GLY A 52 -2.28 17.77 -16.59
CA GLY A 52 -1.02 17.98 -17.32
C GLY A 52 -1.05 17.48 -18.77
N LEU A 53 -1.84 16.43 -19.05
CA LEU A 53 -2.05 15.95 -20.42
C LEU A 53 -2.91 16.91 -21.24
N ARG A 54 -4.04 17.35 -20.66
CA ARG A 54 -4.89 18.40 -21.22
C ARG A 54 -5.81 18.97 -20.12
N PRO A 55 -5.95 20.30 -19.95
CA PRO A 55 -6.60 20.88 -18.77
C PRO A 55 -8.03 20.40 -18.48
N ASP A 56 -8.86 20.18 -19.50
CA ASP A 56 -10.26 19.72 -19.35
C ASP A 56 -10.39 18.26 -18.87
N LEU A 57 -9.33 17.46 -19.00
CA LEU A 57 -9.36 16.05 -18.61
C LEU A 57 -9.39 15.88 -17.09
N ALA A 58 -8.95 16.88 -16.32
CA ALA A 58 -8.98 16.86 -14.86
C ALA A 58 -10.40 16.65 -14.32
N ASP A 59 -11.39 17.33 -14.92
CA ASP A 59 -12.78 17.22 -14.48
C ASP A 59 -13.45 15.99 -15.07
N LYS A 60 -13.06 15.57 -16.28
CA LYS A 60 -13.52 14.30 -16.87
C LYS A 60 -13.09 13.11 -16.03
N VAL A 61 -11.81 13.00 -15.67
CA VAL A 61 -11.31 11.91 -14.84
C VAL A 61 -11.92 11.96 -13.43
N ALA A 62 -12.11 13.16 -12.87
CA ALA A 62 -12.80 13.32 -11.59
C ALA A 62 -14.25 12.81 -11.64
N SER A 63 -14.97 13.11 -12.72
CA SER A 63 -16.35 12.65 -12.88
C SER A 63 -16.49 11.12 -12.89
N VAL A 64 -15.43 10.37 -13.21
CA VAL A 64 -15.45 8.90 -13.19
C VAL A 64 -15.52 8.40 -11.76
N TYR A 65 -14.57 8.80 -10.90
CA TYR A 65 -14.54 8.31 -9.51
C TYR A 65 -15.59 8.96 -8.59
N GLU A 66 -16.25 10.02 -9.06
CA GLU A 66 -17.39 10.64 -8.37
C GLU A 66 -18.76 10.01 -8.75
N THR A 67 -18.78 9.07 -9.69
CA THR A 67 -20.02 8.42 -10.16
C THR A 67 -20.53 7.39 -9.13
N PRO A 68 -21.85 7.28 -8.91
CA PRO A 68 -22.43 6.19 -8.12
C PRO A 68 -21.94 4.81 -8.56
N GLY A 69 -21.60 3.96 -7.60
CA GLY A 69 -21.11 2.60 -7.81
C GLY A 69 -19.60 2.51 -8.04
N PHE A 70 -18.88 3.62 -8.25
CA PHE A 70 -17.45 3.56 -8.55
C PHE A 70 -16.65 2.87 -7.44
N PHE A 71 -16.89 3.20 -6.16
CA PHE A 71 -16.14 2.61 -5.05
C PHE A 71 -16.66 1.21 -4.72
N LEU A 72 -17.97 0.98 -4.86
CA LEU A 72 -18.59 -0.33 -4.61
C LEU A 72 -18.12 -1.43 -5.58
N ASP A 73 -17.83 -1.05 -6.83
CA ASP A 73 -17.47 -1.97 -7.90
C ASP A 73 -15.95 -2.18 -8.07
N LEU A 74 -15.12 -1.58 -7.20
CA LEU A 74 -13.67 -1.80 -7.25
C LEU A 74 -13.34 -3.28 -7.06
N GLU A 75 -12.43 -3.80 -7.88
CA GLU A 75 -11.94 -5.17 -7.73
C GLU A 75 -10.92 -5.24 -6.58
N PRO A 76 -10.89 -6.32 -5.78
CA PRO A 76 -9.86 -6.50 -4.78
C PRO A 76 -8.46 -6.62 -5.41
N ILE A 77 -7.47 -6.02 -4.75
CA ILE A 77 -6.06 -6.25 -5.09
C ILE A 77 -5.71 -7.72 -4.83
N PRO A 78 -4.96 -8.41 -5.72
CA PRO A 78 -4.61 -9.82 -5.53
C PRO A 78 -3.94 -10.10 -4.17
N GLY A 79 -4.47 -11.08 -3.44
CA GLY A 79 -3.98 -11.51 -2.12
C GLY A 79 -4.41 -10.62 -0.94
N ALA A 80 -5.11 -9.51 -1.20
CA ALA A 80 -5.48 -8.55 -0.16
C ALA A 80 -6.50 -9.13 0.82
N LEU A 81 -7.51 -9.84 0.33
CA LEU A 81 -8.58 -10.37 1.17
C LEU A 81 -8.06 -11.47 2.09
N GLU A 82 -7.24 -12.37 1.55
CA GLU A 82 -6.58 -13.44 2.29
C GLU A 82 -5.67 -12.86 3.37
N ALA A 83 -4.83 -11.87 3.02
CA ALA A 83 -3.94 -11.21 3.98
C ALA A 83 -4.71 -10.52 5.11
N MET A 84 -5.84 -9.87 4.82
CA MET A 84 -6.68 -9.23 5.84
C MET A 84 -7.26 -10.25 6.83
N GLN A 85 -7.83 -11.35 6.33
CA GLN A 85 -8.36 -12.42 7.19
C GLN A 85 -7.25 -13.04 8.05
N GLU A 86 -6.10 -13.34 7.45
CA GLU A 86 -4.96 -13.86 8.19
C GLU A 86 -4.45 -12.88 9.26
N MET A 87 -4.32 -11.58 8.94
CA MET A 87 -3.92 -10.56 9.92
C MET A 87 -4.90 -10.45 11.09
N LYS A 88 -6.20 -10.62 10.84
CA LYS A 88 -7.24 -10.62 11.88
C LYS A 88 -7.13 -11.82 12.81
N ASP A 89 -6.80 -12.99 12.27
CA ASP A 89 -6.70 -14.24 13.03
C ASP A 89 -5.31 -14.43 13.68
N MET A 90 -4.33 -13.60 13.30
CA MET A 90 -3.00 -13.61 13.91
C MET A 90 -3.05 -13.21 15.39
N LYS A 91 -2.39 -14.03 16.21
CA LYS A 91 -2.27 -13.78 17.66
C LYS A 91 -1.60 -12.44 17.96
N ASP A 92 -2.14 -11.71 18.93
CA ASP A 92 -1.64 -10.42 19.39
C ASP A 92 -1.46 -9.40 18.24
N THR A 93 -2.36 -9.45 17.25
CA THR A 93 -2.47 -8.49 16.14
C THR A 93 -3.85 -7.86 16.15
N GLU A 94 -3.89 -6.54 15.92
CA GLU A 94 -5.12 -5.81 15.65
C GLU A 94 -5.02 -5.22 14.24
N VAL A 95 -6.04 -5.43 13.40
CA VAL A 95 -6.10 -4.85 12.06
C VAL A 95 -7.30 -3.91 11.94
N PHE A 96 -7.07 -2.74 11.34
CA PHE A 96 -8.08 -1.74 11.02
C PHE A 96 -7.91 -1.27 9.57
N ILE A 97 -9.03 -1.03 8.90
CA ILE A 97 -9.04 -0.38 7.57
C ILE A 97 -9.05 1.12 7.83
N CYS A 98 -7.97 1.82 7.48
CA CYS A 98 -7.83 3.27 7.70
C CYS A 98 -7.84 3.97 6.34
N THR A 99 -8.98 4.52 5.93
CA THR A 99 -9.22 5.03 4.57
C THR A 99 -9.70 6.48 4.55
N SER A 100 -9.36 7.21 3.49
CA SER A 100 -9.78 8.59 3.27
C SER A 100 -10.99 8.67 2.34
N PRO A 101 -12.07 9.39 2.68
CA PRO A 101 -13.10 9.71 1.70
C PRO A 101 -12.60 10.74 0.69
N ILE A 102 -13.14 10.76 -0.52
CA ILE A 102 -13.02 11.94 -1.40
C ILE A 102 -13.87 13.10 -0.88
N LEU A 103 -13.55 14.33 -1.27
CA LEU A 103 -14.29 15.52 -0.82
C LEU A 103 -15.76 15.51 -1.28
N LYS A 104 -16.04 15.02 -2.50
CA LYS A 104 -17.41 14.77 -2.97
C LYS A 104 -17.91 13.42 -2.46
N TYR A 105 -18.20 13.38 -1.16
CA TYR A 105 -18.36 12.16 -0.37
C TYR A 105 -19.60 11.31 -0.68
N GLN A 106 -20.59 11.85 -1.41
CA GLN A 106 -21.95 11.29 -1.55
C GLN A 106 -21.98 9.82 -1.98
N HIS A 107 -21.09 9.45 -2.90
CA HIS A 107 -20.96 8.08 -3.45
C HIS A 107 -19.68 7.37 -3.00
N CYS A 108 -19.02 7.88 -1.96
CA CYS A 108 -17.74 7.34 -1.49
C CYS A 108 -17.88 6.67 -0.12
N VAL A 109 -18.45 7.39 0.85
CA VAL A 109 -18.46 6.95 2.26
C VAL A 109 -19.23 5.64 2.40
N VAL A 110 -20.51 5.62 2.01
CA VAL A 110 -21.37 4.43 2.16
C VAL A 110 -20.88 3.27 1.28
N GLU A 111 -20.41 3.57 0.07
CA GLU A 111 -19.91 2.54 -0.84
C GLU A 111 -18.66 1.83 -0.31
N LYS A 112 -17.77 2.53 0.39
CA LYS A 112 -16.63 1.90 1.06
C LYS A 112 -17.06 0.93 2.16
N TYR A 113 -18.09 1.27 2.95
CA TYR A 113 -18.65 0.36 3.95
C TYR A 113 -19.26 -0.88 3.30
N HIS A 114 -20.08 -0.70 2.27
CA HIS A 114 -20.67 -1.82 1.51
C HIS A 114 -19.60 -2.69 0.82
N TRP A 115 -18.53 -2.10 0.30
CA TRP A 115 -17.43 -2.85 -0.29
C TRP A 115 -16.75 -3.74 0.74
N VAL A 116 -16.44 -3.19 1.93
CA VAL A 116 -15.85 -3.98 3.03
C VAL A 116 -16.77 -5.10 3.47
N GLU A 117 -18.06 -4.83 3.65
CA GLU A 117 -19.04 -5.86 3.99
C GLU A 117 -19.11 -6.98 2.92
N LYS A 118 -19.15 -6.60 1.64
CA LYS A 118 -19.22 -7.51 0.50
C LYS A 118 -18.02 -8.46 0.42
N TYR A 119 -16.80 -7.96 0.65
CA TYR A 119 -15.58 -8.73 0.41
C TYR A 119 -14.93 -9.31 1.67
N LEU A 120 -15.11 -8.67 2.83
CA LEU A 120 -14.46 -9.06 4.08
C LEU A 120 -15.46 -9.47 5.19
N GLY A 121 -16.75 -9.16 5.01
CA GLY A 121 -17.81 -9.47 5.97
C GLY A 121 -18.04 -8.38 7.01
N SER A 122 -19.16 -8.48 7.74
CA SER A 122 -19.62 -7.48 8.71
C SER A 122 -18.62 -7.21 9.84
N GLU A 123 -17.84 -8.22 10.25
CA GLU A 123 -16.82 -8.07 11.29
C GLU A 123 -15.70 -7.07 10.91
N PHE A 124 -15.42 -6.90 9.61
CA PHE A 124 -14.46 -5.89 9.16
C PHE A 124 -15.07 -4.51 9.03
N VAL A 125 -16.40 -4.39 8.93
CA VAL A 125 -17.10 -3.10 8.93
C VAL A 125 -16.88 -2.37 10.27
N GLU A 126 -16.87 -3.11 11.37
CA GLU A 126 -16.56 -2.61 12.72
C GLU A 126 -15.10 -2.11 12.86
N ARG A 127 -14.24 -2.43 11.89
CA ARG A 127 -12.81 -2.11 11.88
C ARG A 127 -12.47 -0.97 10.90
N ILE A 128 -13.46 -0.29 10.35
CA ILE A 128 -13.26 0.86 9.47
C ILE A 128 -13.02 2.12 10.29
N ILE A 129 -11.92 2.81 9.97
CA ILE A 129 -11.60 4.17 10.39
C ILE A 129 -11.62 5.03 9.14
N LEU A 130 -12.63 5.89 9.02
CA LEU A 130 -12.77 6.81 7.90
C LEU A 130 -12.30 8.21 8.32
N THR A 131 -11.17 8.66 7.78
CA THR A 131 -10.54 9.94 8.15
C THR A 131 -9.77 10.53 6.98
N ARG A 132 -9.78 11.86 6.86
CA ARG A 132 -8.89 12.58 5.91
C ARG A 132 -7.49 12.80 6.47
N ASP A 133 -7.32 12.62 7.77
CA ASP A 133 -6.05 12.75 8.46
C ASP A 133 -5.74 11.43 9.17
N LYS A 134 -4.79 10.69 8.61
CA LYS A 134 -4.33 9.41 9.18
C LYS A 134 -3.25 9.60 10.26
N THR A 135 -2.66 10.79 10.38
CA THR A 135 -1.56 11.02 11.33
C THR A 135 -2.05 11.03 12.76
N VAL A 136 -3.33 11.39 12.98
CA VAL A 136 -3.99 11.36 14.30
C VAL A 136 -4.46 9.96 14.72
N VAL A 137 -4.35 8.95 13.84
CA VAL A 137 -4.79 7.57 14.14
C VAL A 137 -3.64 6.78 14.74
N LEU A 138 -3.85 6.27 15.95
CA LEU A 138 -2.84 5.46 16.64
C LEU A 138 -2.72 4.06 16.03
N GLY A 139 -1.50 3.71 15.64
CA GLY A 139 -1.11 2.38 15.15
C GLY A 139 0.40 2.17 15.24
N ASP A 140 0.84 0.94 15.00
CA ASP A 140 2.26 0.57 14.91
C ASP A 140 2.77 0.58 13.47
N LEU A 141 1.88 0.28 12.53
CA LEU A 141 2.13 0.21 11.10
C LEU A 141 0.98 0.89 10.34
N LEU A 142 1.32 1.57 9.25
CA LEU A 142 0.38 2.00 8.23
C LEU A 142 0.85 1.49 6.88
N ILE A 143 0.09 0.56 6.29
CA ILE A 143 0.32 0.04 4.94
C ILE A 143 -0.55 0.85 3.98
N ASP A 144 0.08 1.67 3.15
CA ASP A 144 -0.60 2.71 2.35
C ASP A 144 0.21 3.01 1.08
N ASP A 145 -0.47 3.22 -0.04
CA ASP A 145 0.18 3.44 -1.34
C ASP A 145 0.58 4.90 -1.58
N LYS A 146 0.11 5.85 -0.77
CA LYS A 146 0.52 7.26 -0.81
C LYS A 146 1.97 7.38 -0.36
N ASP A 147 2.81 7.97 -1.19
CA ASP A 147 4.26 8.09 -0.99
C ASP A 147 4.64 8.86 0.29
N THR A 148 3.88 9.90 0.61
CA THR A 148 4.06 10.72 1.81
C THR A 148 2.71 11.06 2.44
N ILE A 149 2.56 10.70 3.71
CA ILE A 149 1.35 10.95 4.50
C ILE A 149 1.65 12.10 5.47
N GLN A 150 0.85 13.15 5.38
CA GLN A 150 0.98 14.39 6.16
C GLN A 150 -0.39 14.74 6.74
N GLY A 151 -0.39 15.40 7.88
CA GLY A 151 -1.59 15.72 8.66
C GLY A 151 -1.24 16.67 9.80
N GLN A 152 -2.05 16.67 10.85
CA GLN A 152 -1.84 17.51 12.05
C GLN A 152 -0.68 17.03 12.92
N GLU A 153 -0.35 15.74 12.89
CA GLU A 153 0.74 15.19 13.70
C GLU A 153 2.02 15.10 12.88
N ASP A 154 3.05 15.85 13.30
CA ASP A 154 4.36 15.87 12.64
C ASP A 154 5.11 14.53 12.76
N THR A 155 4.86 13.79 13.84
CA THR A 155 5.47 12.47 14.09
C THR A 155 4.38 11.45 14.42
N PRO A 156 3.75 10.84 13.39
CA PRO A 156 2.76 9.80 13.58
C PRO A 156 3.32 8.61 14.36
N SER A 157 2.48 7.92 15.13
CA SER A 157 2.91 6.78 15.95
C SER A 157 3.32 5.56 15.12
N TRP A 158 2.75 5.43 13.92
CA TRP A 158 2.96 4.30 13.03
C TRP A 158 4.21 4.48 12.17
N GLU A 159 4.83 3.36 11.82
CA GLU A 159 5.75 3.33 10.69
C GLU A 159 4.96 3.16 9.38
N HIS A 160 5.24 4.02 8.40
CA HIS A 160 4.68 3.91 7.05
C HIS A 160 5.42 2.84 6.25
N ILE A 161 4.66 1.87 5.77
CA ILE A 161 5.10 0.87 4.80
C ILE A 161 4.46 1.23 3.46
N LEU A 162 5.28 1.66 2.50
CA LEU A 162 4.77 2.05 1.19
C LEU A 162 4.31 0.80 0.44
N PHE A 163 3.01 0.67 0.21
CA PHE A 163 2.47 -0.39 -0.64
C PHE A 163 2.71 -0.03 -2.11
N THR A 164 3.18 -0.98 -2.90
CA THR A 164 3.53 -0.69 -4.29
C THR A 164 2.29 -0.58 -5.16
N CYS A 165 2.15 0.57 -5.81
CA CYS A 165 1.07 0.87 -6.75
C CYS A 165 1.66 1.45 -8.04
N CYS A 166 0.86 1.55 -9.11
CA CYS A 166 1.34 1.98 -10.42
C CYS A 166 1.99 3.37 -10.39
N HIS A 167 1.45 4.30 -9.60
CA HIS A 167 1.93 5.67 -9.51
C HIS A 167 3.17 5.84 -8.63
N ASN A 168 3.57 4.84 -7.82
CA ASN A 168 4.70 4.94 -6.89
C ASN A 168 5.85 3.94 -7.15
N ARG A 169 5.68 3.01 -8.10
CA ARG A 169 6.65 1.93 -8.41
C ARG A 169 8.04 2.42 -8.82
N HIS A 170 8.12 3.63 -9.36
CA HIS A 170 9.35 4.25 -9.85
C HIS A 170 10.12 5.00 -8.75
N LEU A 171 9.52 5.17 -7.56
CA LEU A 171 10.14 5.91 -6.48
C LEU A 171 11.21 5.06 -5.79
N THR A 172 12.43 5.58 -5.80
CA THR A 172 13.53 5.07 -4.96
C THR A 172 13.31 5.56 -3.53
N LEU A 173 13.23 4.62 -2.59
CA LEU A 173 13.07 4.94 -1.18
C LEU A 173 14.43 5.09 -0.50
N PRO A 174 14.57 6.00 0.50
CA PRO A 174 15.74 6.00 1.36
C PRO A 174 15.81 4.70 2.18
N PRO A 175 16.99 4.28 2.66
CA PRO A 175 17.16 3.03 3.43
C PRO A 175 16.33 2.94 4.71
N THR A 176 15.84 4.08 5.22
CA THR A 176 15.00 4.17 6.42
C THR A 176 13.52 3.89 6.18
N LYS A 177 13.07 3.86 4.92
CA LYS A 177 11.69 3.53 4.55
C LYS A 177 11.61 2.11 4.01
N ARG A 178 10.51 1.43 4.32
CA ARG A 178 10.20 0.08 3.81
C ARG A 178 9.09 0.13 2.78
N ARG A 179 9.12 -0.85 1.87
CA ARG A 179 8.13 -1.05 0.82
C ARG A 179 7.59 -2.46 0.93
N LEU A 180 6.29 -2.61 0.69
CA LEU A 180 5.64 -3.88 0.44
C LEU A 180 5.34 -3.96 -1.07
N LEU A 181 5.92 -4.93 -1.78
CA LEU A 181 5.78 -5.04 -3.23
C LEU A 181 4.38 -5.53 -3.65
N SER A 182 3.79 -6.40 -2.84
CA SER A 182 2.44 -6.94 -2.99
C SER A 182 2.03 -7.68 -1.71
N TRP A 183 0.82 -8.21 -1.65
CA TRP A 183 0.40 -9.07 -0.54
C TRP A 183 1.09 -10.44 -0.48
N SER A 184 1.88 -10.81 -1.50
CA SER A 184 2.75 -11.99 -1.43
C SER A 184 4.13 -11.70 -0.84
N ASP A 185 4.44 -10.44 -0.51
CA ASP A 185 5.80 -9.98 -0.18
C ASP A 185 6.06 -9.84 1.34
N GLY A 186 6.07 -10.95 2.08
CA GLY A 186 6.65 -10.96 3.43
C GLY A 186 6.04 -9.98 4.46
N TRP A 187 4.75 -9.64 4.33
CA TRP A 187 4.08 -8.71 5.26
C TRP A 187 4.05 -9.23 6.72
N ARG A 188 4.09 -10.55 6.93
CA ARG A 188 4.17 -11.17 8.28
C ARG A 188 5.45 -10.75 8.99
N GLN A 189 6.58 -10.74 8.29
CA GLN A 189 7.88 -10.35 8.83
C GLN A 189 7.91 -8.86 9.21
N ILE A 190 7.18 -8.01 8.47
CA ILE A 190 7.01 -6.60 8.82
C ILE A 190 6.28 -6.46 10.16
N ILE A 191 5.17 -7.18 10.36
CA ILE A 191 4.43 -7.20 11.63
C ILE A 191 5.31 -7.75 12.76
N ASP A 192 5.99 -8.87 12.54
CA ASP A 192 6.84 -9.50 13.56
C ASP A 192 8.02 -8.61 13.99
N SER A 193 8.54 -7.76 13.09
CA SER A 193 9.58 -6.78 13.45
C SER A 193 9.11 -5.78 14.52
N LYS A 194 7.81 -5.52 14.63
CA LYS A 194 7.23 -4.68 15.70
C LYS A 194 7.07 -5.44 17.01
N ARG A 195 6.92 -6.76 16.97
CA ARG A 195 6.89 -7.61 18.17
C ARG A 195 8.26 -7.66 18.85
N GLU A 196 9.33 -7.72 18.06
CA GLU A 196 10.71 -7.69 18.57
C GLU A 196 10.99 -6.39 19.35
N GLY A 197 10.58 -5.24 18.82
CA GLY A 197 10.71 -3.94 19.48
C GLY A 197 9.85 -3.78 20.75
N LEU A 198 8.74 -4.52 20.84
CA LEU A 198 7.84 -4.53 22.01
C LEU A 198 8.19 -5.62 23.04
N GLY A 199 9.23 -6.43 22.80
CA GLY A 199 9.61 -7.54 23.69
C GLY A 199 8.62 -8.71 23.72
N LEU A 200 7.85 -8.90 22.64
CA LEU A 200 6.72 -9.84 22.56
C LEU A 200 7.07 -11.20 21.96
N LEU A 201 8.25 -11.37 21.37
CA LEU A 201 8.72 -12.70 20.98
C LEU A 201 9.22 -13.47 22.22
N PRO A 202 8.90 -14.78 22.34
CA PRO A 202 9.62 -15.64 23.28
C PRO A 202 11.12 -15.51 23.00
N LYS A 203 11.94 -15.37 24.06
CA LYS A 203 13.40 -15.18 23.97
C LYS A 203 14.19 -16.32 23.27
N TYR A 204 13.50 -17.26 22.62
CA TYR A 204 14.05 -18.43 21.97
C TYR A 204 13.46 -18.62 20.57
N ALA A 205 13.87 -17.78 19.63
CA ALA A 205 13.75 -18.05 18.19
C ALA A 205 14.93 -17.41 17.44
N LYS A 206 16.16 -17.73 17.84
CA LYS A 206 17.35 -17.46 17.01
C LYS A 206 17.61 -18.69 16.14
N GLY A 207 16.99 -18.73 14.96
CA GLY A 207 17.51 -19.50 13.83
C GLY A 207 18.57 -18.65 13.09
N PRO A 208 19.59 -19.25 12.47
CA PRO A 208 20.68 -18.50 11.85
C PRO A 208 20.15 -17.66 10.67
N ARG A 209 20.26 -16.33 10.77
CA ARG A 209 20.06 -15.41 9.65
C ARG A 209 21.31 -15.49 8.77
N GLN A 210 21.24 -16.21 7.65
CA GLN A 210 22.27 -16.17 6.62
C GLN A 210 21.87 -15.09 5.62
N TRP A 211 22.47 -13.91 5.75
CA TRP A 211 22.43 -12.90 4.70
C TRP A 211 23.50 -13.26 3.67
N THR A 212 23.09 -13.67 2.48
CA THR A 212 23.98 -13.75 1.32
C THR A 212 24.26 -12.33 0.83
N VAL A 213 25.43 -11.81 1.21
CA VAL A 213 26.04 -10.67 0.52
C VAL A 213 26.63 -11.23 -0.77
N ALA A 214 26.17 -10.72 -1.91
CA ALA A 214 26.83 -10.98 -3.18
C ALA A 214 28.18 -10.24 -3.15
N GLU A 215 29.27 -10.97 -2.91
CA GLU A 215 30.62 -10.42 -3.09
C GLU A 215 30.90 -10.27 -4.58
N GLY A 216 31.24 -9.04 -4.97
CA GLY A 216 31.70 -8.71 -6.31
C GLY A 216 33.06 -9.35 -6.58
N GLN A 217 33.20 -9.94 -7.75
CA GLN A 217 34.48 -10.35 -8.33
C GLN A 217 35.36 -9.10 -8.55
N GLU A 218 36.39 -8.94 -7.73
CA GLU A 218 37.58 -8.18 -8.12
C GLU A 218 38.57 -9.13 -8.78
N ASP A 219 38.71 -9.00 -10.10
CA ASP A 219 39.80 -9.58 -10.86
C ASP A 219 41.13 -8.94 -10.43
N ARG A 220 42.04 -9.75 -9.91
CA ARG A 220 43.48 -9.43 -9.87
C ARG A 220 44.24 -10.43 -10.76
N PRO A 221 45.15 -9.96 -11.62
CA PRO A 221 45.97 -10.85 -12.43
C PRO A 221 47.11 -11.42 -11.56
N GLY A 222 47.05 -12.72 -11.29
CA GLY A 222 48.15 -13.47 -10.71
C GLY A 222 49.19 -13.79 -11.77
N GLY A 223 50.34 -13.09 -11.71
CA GLY A 223 51.56 -13.56 -12.33
C GLY A 223 52.15 -14.74 -11.55
N SER A 224 52.76 -15.67 -12.28
CA SER A 224 53.65 -16.71 -11.77
C SER A 224 54.39 -17.36 -12.95
N PRO A 225 55.55 -17.99 -12.72
CA PRO A 225 56.75 -17.72 -13.50
C PRO A 225 57.21 -18.88 -14.38
N SER A 226 58.11 -18.53 -15.32
CA SER A 226 59.27 -19.28 -15.83
C SER A 226 59.22 -20.81 -15.99
N SER A 227 59.59 -21.19 -17.23
CA SER A 227 60.43 -22.31 -17.68
C SER A 227 59.91 -23.75 -17.65
N MET A 228 59.76 -24.35 -18.85
CA MET A 228 60.66 -25.39 -19.39
C MET A 228 60.32 -25.68 -20.87
N GLU A 229 61.37 -25.73 -21.69
CA GLU A 229 61.51 -26.25 -23.08
C GLU A 229 60.69 -25.65 -24.24
#